data_AF-A0A7C5H853-F1
#
_entry.id   AF-A0A7C5H853-F1
#
_cell.length_a   1.000
_cell.length_b   1.000
_cell.length_c   1.000
_cell.angle_alpha   90.00
_cell.angle_beta   90.00
_cell.angle_gamma   90.00
#
_symmetry.space_group_name_H-M   'P 1'
#
loop_
_entity.id
_entity.type
_entity.pdbx_description
1 polymer ?
#
loop_
_entity_poly.entity_id
_entity_poly.type
_entity_poly.pdbx_seq_one_letter_code
_entity_poly.pdbx_strand_id
1 'polypeptide(L)'
;PITAREYSQAFTVVTAHLKGNAVNLDWVTMLKNRNHTVVVLMGLTRVSEIVKKAQENHIDIHSPCAIVSNASRKNQTTFTTTLENLEEVATKAMRPSILVFGDVINYTNTLKESQK
;
A
#
# COMPACT_ATOMS: atom_id res chain seq x y z
N PRO A 1 -6.72 8.67 5.96
CA PRO A 1 -6.32 9.89 5.21
C PRO A 1 -5.07 9.59 4.40
N ILE A 2 -4.74 10.42 3.39
CA ILE A 2 -3.55 10.18 2.54
C ILE A 2 -2.27 10.86 3.06
N THR A 3 -2.41 11.96 3.78
CA THR A 3 -1.34 12.65 4.51
C THR A 3 -1.80 12.93 5.94
N ALA A 4 -0.86 13.00 6.88
CA ALA A 4 -1.12 13.38 8.28
C ALA A 4 0.18 13.94 8.89
N ARG A 5 0.07 14.99 9.72
CA ARG A 5 1.21 15.81 10.17
C ARG A 5 2.41 15.01 10.71
N GLU A 6 2.15 13.94 11.45
CA GLU A 6 3.18 13.11 12.10
C GLU A 6 3.52 11.82 11.32
N TYR A 7 2.84 11.55 10.21
CA TYR A 7 2.93 10.27 9.51
C TYR A 7 3.28 10.38 8.02
N SER A 8 2.95 11.50 7.37
CA SER A 8 3.19 11.68 5.94
C SER A 8 3.02 13.15 5.54
N GLN A 9 4.10 13.70 4.97
CA GLN A 9 4.16 15.09 4.48
C GLN A 9 3.96 15.18 2.97
N ALA A 10 4.07 14.06 2.26
CA ALA A 10 3.94 13.98 0.82
C ALA A 10 3.36 12.61 0.42
N PHE A 11 2.73 12.56 -0.75
CA PHE A 11 2.28 11.30 -1.32
C PHE A 11 2.55 11.23 -2.83
N THR A 12 2.71 10.00 -3.33
CA THR A 12 2.88 9.72 -4.75
C THR A 12 1.88 8.66 -5.18
N VAL A 13 1.27 8.86 -6.34
CA VAL A 13 0.45 7.85 -7.00
C VAL A 13 1.24 7.25 -8.16
N VAL A 14 1.34 5.94 -8.20
CA VAL A 14 2.07 5.19 -9.22
C VAL A 14 1.20 4.08 -9.78
N THR A 15 1.60 3.52 -10.92
CA THR A 15 1.03 2.26 -11.42
C THR A 15 2.11 1.19 -11.44
N ALA A 16 1.76 -0.03 -10.99
CA ALA A 16 2.67 -1.18 -11.05
C ALA A 16 2.58 -1.94 -12.38
N HIS A 17 1.54 -1.69 -13.20
CA HIS A 17 1.30 -2.40 -14.45
C HIS A 17 1.38 -1.43 -15.62
N LEU A 18 2.31 -1.70 -16.54
CA LEU A 18 2.54 -0.92 -17.75
C LEU A 18 2.02 -1.66 -18.98
N LYS A 19 1.91 -0.93 -20.10
CA LYS A 19 1.57 -1.49 -21.41
C LYS A 19 2.50 -2.66 -21.76
N GLY A 20 1.93 -3.70 -22.37
CA GLY A 20 2.70 -4.89 -22.76
C GLY A 20 3.03 -5.82 -21.60
N ASN A 21 2.28 -5.73 -20.49
CA ASN A 21 2.47 -6.54 -19.28
C ASN A 21 3.79 -6.27 -18.53
N ALA A 22 4.48 -5.19 -18.86
CA ALA A 22 5.66 -4.74 -18.15
C ALA A 22 5.30 -4.28 -16.72
N VAL A 23 6.27 -4.39 -15.83
CA VAL A 23 6.10 -4.11 -14.41
C VAL A 23 6.92 -2.88 -14.07
N ASN A 24 6.29 -1.90 -13.44
CA ASN A 24 6.99 -0.73 -12.91
C ASN A 24 7.24 -0.92 -11.41
N LEU A 25 8.52 -0.98 -11.04
CA LEU A 25 8.97 -1.12 -9.65
C LEU A 25 9.94 -0.02 -9.22
N ASP A 26 10.16 1.01 -10.06
CA ASP A 26 11.14 2.08 -9.79
C ASP A 26 10.81 2.85 -8.50
N TRP A 27 9.52 2.92 -8.19
CA TRP A 27 8.97 3.58 -7.02
C TRP A 27 9.21 2.82 -5.71
N VAL A 28 9.55 1.53 -5.74
CA VAL A 28 9.66 0.71 -4.51
C VAL A 28 10.70 1.26 -3.54
N THR A 29 11.75 1.91 -4.05
CA THR A 29 12.77 2.58 -3.23
C THR A 29 12.21 3.74 -2.39
N MET A 30 11.10 4.36 -2.82
CA MET A 30 10.43 5.43 -2.08
C MET A 30 9.85 4.93 -0.75
N LEU A 31 9.59 3.62 -0.62
CA LEU A 31 9.09 3.03 0.62
C LEU A 31 10.06 3.14 1.80
N LYS A 32 11.33 3.50 1.55
CA LYS A 32 12.30 3.82 2.63
C LYS A 32 11.92 5.09 3.39
N ASN A 33 11.22 6.01 2.74
CA ASN A 33 10.85 7.27 3.36
C ASN A 33 9.58 7.09 4.20
N ARG A 34 9.77 6.94 5.51
CA ARG A 34 8.69 6.82 6.51
C ARG A 34 7.67 7.97 6.46
N ASN A 35 8.13 9.18 6.10
CA ASN A 35 7.29 10.40 6.03
C ASN A 35 6.60 10.59 4.67
N HIS A 36 6.49 9.53 3.86
CA HIS A 36 5.91 9.57 2.52
C HIS A 36 4.89 8.44 2.34
N THR A 37 3.77 8.75 1.69
CA THR A 37 2.76 7.74 1.36
C THR A 37 2.80 7.38 -0.12
N VAL A 38 2.88 6.10 -0.44
CA VAL A 38 2.83 5.63 -1.83
C VAL A 38 1.52 4.91 -2.08
N VAL A 39 0.77 5.39 -3.08
CA VAL A 39 -0.46 4.75 -3.57
C VAL A 39 -0.17 4.06 -4.88
N VAL A 40 -0.41 2.75 -4.95
CA VAL A 40 -0.10 1.92 -6.10
C VAL A 40 -1.39 1.46 -6.76
N LEU A 41 -1.62 1.96 -7.96
CA LEU A 41 -2.71 1.54 -8.84
C LEU A 41 -2.32 0.27 -9.60
N MET A 42 -3.30 -0.61 -9.83
CA MET A 42 -3.09 -1.87 -10.57
C MET A 42 -1.98 -2.74 -9.96
N GLY A 43 -1.76 -2.63 -8.64
CA GLY A 43 -0.69 -3.31 -7.92
C GLY A 43 -1.03 -4.73 -7.45
N LEU A 44 -2.32 -5.09 -7.34
CA LEU A 44 -2.71 -6.35 -6.68
C LEU A 44 -2.14 -7.60 -7.36
N THR A 45 -2.07 -7.63 -8.69
CA THR A 45 -1.45 -8.73 -9.44
C THR A 45 0.07 -8.78 -9.32
N ARG A 46 0.69 -7.69 -8.87
CA ARG A 46 2.15 -7.50 -8.83
C ARG A 46 2.71 -7.52 -7.42
N VAL A 47 1.88 -7.86 -6.42
CA VAL A 47 2.28 -7.85 -5.00
C VAL A 47 3.56 -8.67 -4.77
N SER A 48 3.68 -9.84 -5.37
CA SER A 48 4.87 -10.67 -5.17
C SER A 48 6.15 -10.03 -5.71
N GLU A 49 6.08 -9.41 -6.88
CA GLU A 49 7.20 -8.67 -7.47
C GLU A 49 7.56 -7.42 -6.65
N ILE A 50 6.55 -6.73 -6.10
CA ILE A 50 6.72 -5.58 -5.20
C ILE A 50 7.43 -6.01 -3.91
N VAL A 51 6.96 -7.06 -3.25
CA VAL A 51 7.52 -7.57 -1.99
C VAL A 51 8.96 -8.03 -2.19
N LYS A 52 9.22 -8.80 -3.26
CA LYS A 52 10.57 -9.20 -3.63
C LYS A 52 11.49 -7.99 -3.84
N LYS A 53 11.04 -6.99 -4.61
CA LYS A 53 11.84 -5.78 -4.86
C LYS A 53 12.08 -4.98 -3.59
N ALA A 54 11.11 -4.95 -2.68
CA ALA A 54 11.25 -4.28 -1.40
C ALA A 54 12.29 -4.98 -0.51
N GLN A 55 12.29 -6.32 -0.48
CA GLN A 55 13.33 -7.10 0.20
C GLN A 55 14.73 -6.85 -0.38
N GLU A 56 14.87 -6.88 -1.72
CA GLU A 56 16.13 -6.56 -2.42
C GLU A 56 16.66 -5.16 -2.05
N ASN A 57 15.75 -4.21 -1.83
CA ASN A 57 16.09 -2.84 -1.46
C ASN A 57 16.26 -2.63 0.05
N HIS A 58 16.13 -3.67 0.88
CA HIS A 58 16.20 -3.59 2.34
C HIS A 58 15.15 -2.63 2.92
N ILE A 59 13.92 -2.66 2.38
CA ILE A 59 12.77 -2.00 2.99
C ILE A 59 12.38 -2.77 4.25
N ASP A 60 12.04 -2.06 5.33
CA ASP A 60 11.57 -2.67 6.58
C ASP A 60 10.33 -3.54 6.33
N ILE A 61 10.40 -4.82 6.67
CA ILE A 61 9.32 -5.79 6.48
C ILE A 61 8.09 -5.49 7.35
N HIS A 62 8.28 -4.73 8.43
CA HIS A 62 7.20 -4.27 9.30
C HIS A 62 6.59 -2.95 8.82
N SER A 63 7.05 -2.41 7.68
CA SER A 63 6.44 -1.22 7.07
C SER A 63 4.96 -1.45 6.84
N PRO A 64 4.09 -0.55 7.34
CA PRO A 64 2.65 -0.74 7.25
C PRO A 64 2.16 -0.46 5.82
N CYS A 65 1.19 -1.27 5.40
CA CYS A 65 0.51 -1.12 4.13
C CYS A 65 -0.96 -1.54 4.23
N ALA A 66 -1.74 -1.16 3.23
CA ALA A 66 -3.14 -1.51 3.15
C ALA A 66 -3.56 -1.84 1.73
N ILE A 67 -4.55 -2.74 1.60
CA ILE A 67 -5.25 -3.04 0.37
C ILE A 67 -6.68 -2.54 0.51
N VAL A 68 -7.09 -1.60 -0.34
CA VAL A 68 -8.47 -1.10 -0.39
C VAL A 68 -9.12 -1.59 -1.67
N SER A 69 -10.06 -2.52 -1.54
CA SER A 69 -10.82 -3.09 -2.67
C SER A 69 -12.15 -2.37 -2.80
N ASN A 70 -12.63 -2.16 -4.03
CA ASN A 70 -13.91 -1.50 -4.30
C ASN A 70 -14.06 -0.15 -3.56
N ALA A 71 -12.99 0.65 -3.56
CA ALA A 71 -12.98 1.95 -2.88
C ALA A 71 -14.21 2.78 -3.26
N SER A 72 -14.81 3.44 -2.25
CA SER A 72 -16.04 4.24 -2.31
C SER A 72 -17.33 3.51 -2.74
N ARG A 73 -17.32 2.18 -2.84
CA ARG A 73 -18.51 1.37 -3.16
C ARG A 73 -19.08 0.74 -1.89
N LYS A 74 -20.35 0.32 -1.94
CA LYS A 74 -21.04 -0.35 -0.82
C LYS A 74 -20.34 -1.63 -0.35
N ASN A 75 -19.64 -2.32 -1.24
CA ASN A 75 -18.88 -3.54 -0.97
C ASN A 75 -17.37 -3.28 -0.82
N GLN A 76 -16.97 -2.08 -0.38
CA GLN A 76 -15.57 -1.78 -0.10
C GLN A 76 -15.04 -2.72 0.99
N THR A 77 -13.86 -3.29 0.76
CA THR A 77 -13.11 -4.00 1.81
C THR A 77 -11.75 -3.35 2.00
N THR A 78 -11.25 -3.39 3.22
CA THR A 78 -9.96 -2.80 3.58
C THR A 78 -9.20 -3.77 4.45
N PHE A 79 -8.01 -4.15 4.01
CA PHE A 79 -7.07 -4.94 4.79
C PHE A 79 -5.87 -4.07 5.14
N THR A 80 -5.58 -3.94 6.42
CA THR A 80 -4.34 -3.31 6.92
C THR A 80 -3.38 -4.42 7.33
N THR A 81 -2.13 -4.31 6.91
CA THR A 81 -1.11 -5.35 7.11
C THR A 81 0.29 -4.73 7.08
N THR A 82 1.33 -5.56 7.17
CA THR A 82 2.73 -5.17 6.96
C THR A 82 3.23 -5.70 5.62
N LEU A 83 4.36 -5.19 5.15
CA LEU A 83 5.01 -5.68 3.93
C LEU A 83 5.28 -7.19 3.98
N GLU A 84 5.68 -7.70 5.15
CA GLU A 84 5.86 -9.14 5.43
C GLU A 84 4.65 -9.99 5.07
N ASN A 85 3.45 -9.53 5.42
CA ASN A 85 2.20 -10.29 5.29
C ASN A 85 1.39 -9.88 4.05
N LEU A 86 1.93 -9.01 3.20
CA LEU A 86 1.19 -8.40 2.10
C LEU A 86 0.77 -9.43 1.04
N GLU A 87 1.65 -10.38 0.70
CA GLU A 87 1.33 -11.45 -0.27
C GLU A 87 0.15 -12.30 0.19
N GLU A 88 0.15 -12.74 1.46
CA GLU A 88 -0.92 -13.55 2.01
C GLU A 88 -2.26 -12.78 1.99
N VAL A 89 -2.25 -11.54 2.46
CA VAL A 89 -3.45 -10.69 2.52
C VAL A 89 -3.98 -10.37 1.11
N ALA A 90 -3.10 -10.23 0.12
CA ALA A 90 -3.49 -9.97 -1.26
C ALA A 90 -4.36 -11.08 -1.86
N THR A 91 -4.20 -12.34 -1.42
CA THR A 91 -5.04 -13.47 -1.89
C THR A 91 -6.52 -13.31 -1.51
N LYS A 92 -6.81 -12.52 -0.47
CA LYS A 92 -8.16 -12.29 0.07
C LYS A 92 -8.81 -11.04 -0.52
N ALA A 93 -8.07 -10.24 -1.28
CA ALA A 93 -8.54 -8.97 -1.81
C ALA A 93 -9.22 -9.10 -3.18
N MET A 94 -10.22 -8.26 -3.41
CA MET A 94 -10.98 -8.24 -4.66
C MET A 94 -10.50 -7.10 -5.57
N ARG A 95 -10.61 -7.28 -6.87
CA ARG A 95 -10.40 -6.19 -7.84
C ARG A 95 -11.71 -5.43 -8.08
N PRO A 96 -11.66 -4.11 -8.41
CA PRO A 96 -10.47 -3.25 -8.43
C PRO A 96 -9.98 -2.93 -7.01
N SER A 97 -8.67 -2.81 -6.86
CA SER A 97 -8.04 -2.42 -5.59
C SER A 97 -6.86 -1.48 -5.78
N ILE A 98 -6.59 -0.73 -4.73
CA ILE A 98 -5.39 0.11 -4.58
C ILE A 98 -4.57 -0.41 -3.41
N LEU A 99 -3.25 -0.38 -3.55
CA LEU A 99 -2.33 -0.61 -2.45
C LEU A 99 -1.89 0.75 -1.90
N VAL A 100 -1.75 0.87 -0.59
CA VAL A 100 -1.27 2.07 0.08
C VAL A 100 -0.14 1.66 1.01
N PHE A 101 1.00 2.33 0.92
CA PHE A 101 2.17 2.08 1.76
C PHE A 101 2.54 3.34 2.53
N GLY A 102 2.94 3.19 3.79
CA GLY A 102 3.46 4.27 4.63
C GLY A 102 2.77 4.36 5.98
N ASP A 103 3.40 5.09 6.91
CA ASP A 103 3.01 5.10 8.32
C ASP A 103 1.61 5.70 8.57
N VAL A 104 1.05 6.44 7.60
CA VAL A 104 -0.33 6.98 7.64
C VAL A 104 -1.40 5.91 7.85
N ILE A 105 -1.10 4.65 7.54
CA ILE A 105 -1.98 3.51 7.83
C ILE A 105 -2.24 3.37 9.33
N ASN A 106 -1.24 3.62 10.19
CA ASN A 106 -1.38 3.52 11.64
C ASN A 106 -2.36 4.58 12.19
N TYR A 107 -2.32 5.80 11.65
CA TYR A 107 -3.25 6.87 12.04
C TYR A 107 -4.72 6.53 11.73
N THR A 108 -4.96 5.76 10.67
CA THR A 108 -6.33 5.35 10.30
C THR A 108 -6.94 4.40 11.33
N ASN A 109 -6.13 3.60 12.04
CA ASN A 109 -6.61 2.76 13.12
C ASN A 109 -7.05 3.60 14.33
N THR A 110 -6.25 4.60 14.71
CA THR A 110 -6.58 5.54 15.79
C THR A 110 -7.88 6.31 15.52
N LEU A 111 -8.13 6.73 14.28
CA LEU A 111 -9.38 7.41 13.91
C LEU A 111 -10.61 6.50 14.06
N LYS A 112 -10.50 5.21 13.70
CA LYS A 112 -11.62 4.25 13.85
C LYS A 112 -11.94 3.98 15.31
N GLU A 113 -10.93 3.98 16.18
CA GLU A 113 -11.11 3.81 17.63
C GLU A 113 -11.76 5.04 18.26
N SER A 114 -11.38 6.24 17.83
CA SER A 114 -11.92 7.51 18.34
C SER A 114 -13.36 7.81 17.90
N GLN A 115 -13.90 7.03 16.95
CA GLN A 115 -15.26 7.18 16.40
C GLN A 115 -16.23 6.11 16.93
N LYS A 116 -15.77 5.25 17.86
CA LYS A 116 -16.63 4.34 18.63
C LYS A 116 -17.01 4.99 19.95
#